data_AF-A0A7X8LH21-F1
#
_entry.id   AF-A0A7X8LH21-F1
#
_cell.length_a   1.000
_cell.length_b   1.000
_cell.length_c   1.000
_cell.angle_alpha   90.00
_cell.angle_beta   90.00
_cell.angle_gamma   90.00
#
_symmetry.space_group_name_H-M   'P 1'
#
loop_
_entity.id
_entity.type
_entity.pdbx_description
1 polymer ?
#
loop_
_entity_poly.entity_id
_entity_poly.type
_entity_poly.pdbx_seq_one_letter_code
_entity_poly.pdbx_strand_id
1 'polypeptide(L)'
;MAAIRFDLHIHTCLSPCADLEMAPRAIVAAALTAGLHSIATCDHNSSRNSPALAAACHEAGLPYLHALEITTAEEAHVLAVFDTSAQAAAMTEIVYAALPKRPNQPEVFGDQPIVNIDEEIEEIEWRMLAAPTRLPLRDVGTHTHTLGGLFIAAHIDRPVSSVFSQLGVLSGDEGFDALELSAHGVAEVWHPRTGDLPFIRSSDSHYLHTIGRAWSQAELPDFTVNSLRQALQDGSITISPPLGTK
;
A
#
# COMPACT_ATOMS: atom_id res chain seq x y z
N MET A 1 17.74 -1.23 -19.09
CA MET A 1 16.50 -2.03 -19.04
C MET A 1 15.34 -1.09 -19.38
N ALA A 2 14.09 -1.54 -19.52
CA ALA A 2 12.99 -0.59 -19.66
C ALA A 2 12.59 -0.08 -18.27
N ALA A 3 12.26 1.21 -18.14
CA ALA A 3 11.84 1.75 -16.85
C ALA A 3 10.42 1.28 -16.51
N ILE A 4 10.25 0.67 -15.35
CA ILE A 4 8.96 0.22 -14.83
C ILE A 4 8.37 1.35 -14.00
N ARG A 5 7.20 1.86 -14.40
CA ARG A 5 6.42 2.83 -13.63
C ARG A 5 5.41 2.05 -12.80
N PHE A 6 5.32 2.34 -11.52
CA PHE A 6 4.50 1.56 -10.60
C PHE A 6 3.81 2.41 -9.53
N ASP A 7 2.72 1.87 -9.02
CA ASP A 7 1.90 2.43 -7.95
C ASP A 7 1.69 1.35 -6.88
N LEU A 8 2.30 1.53 -5.70
CA LEU A 8 2.31 0.52 -4.64
C LEU A 8 1.18 0.69 -3.63
N HIS A 9 0.29 1.68 -3.79
CA HIS A 9 -0.69 2.03 -2.78
C HIS A 9 -2.06 2.28 -3.43
N ILE A 10 -2.77 1.19 -3.72
CA ILE A 10 -4.12 1.20 -4.29
C ILE A 10 -5.03 0.37 -3.40
N HIS A 11 -6.14 0.96 -2.97
CA HIS A 11 -7.19 0.26 -2.22
C HIS A 11 -8.18 -0.39 -3.18
N THR A 12 -8.72 -1.55 -2.82
CA THR A 12 -9.88 -2.12 -3.49
C THR A 12 -11.15 -1.76 -2.73
N CYS A 13 -12.30 -2.20 -3.24
CA CYS A 13 -13.59 -2.06 -2.57
C CYS A 13 -13.64 -2.74 -1.19
N LEU A 14 -12.64 -3.54 -0.79
CA LEU A 14 -12.53 -4.08 0.56
C LEU A 14 -12.22 -3.02 1.61
N SER A 15 -11.45 -1.99 1.25
CA SER A 15 -11.19 -0.88 2.16
C SER A 15 -12.46 -0.07 2.35
N PRO A 16 -12.93 0.13 3.59
CA PRO A 16 -14.26 0.73 3.83
C PRO A 16 -14.40 2.16 3.29
N CYS A 17 -13.30 2.92 3.21
CA CYS A 17 -13.28 4.28 2.66
C CYS A 17 -13.04 4.35 1.14
N ALA A 18 -12.88 3.21 0.46
CA ALA A 18 -12.74 3.16 -0.99
C ALA A 18 -14.11 3.04 -1.68
N ASP A 19 -14.19 3.50 -2.92
CA ASP A 19 -15.41 3.38 -3.72
C ASP A 19 -15.72 1.90 -4.00
N LEU A 20 -17.00 1.53 -4.02
CA LEU A 20 -17.43 0.17 -4.37
C LEU A 20 -17.06 -0.20 -5.81
N GLU A 21 -16.85 0.79 -6.69
CA GLU A 21 -16.33 0.60 -8.04
C GLU A 21 -14.85 0.18 -8.09
N MET A 22 -14.13 0.19 -6.96
CA MET A 22 -12.73 -0.28 -6.85
C MET A 22 -12.63 -1.81 -6.90
N ALA A 23 -13.32 -2.43 -7.85
CA ALA A 23 -13.29 -3.85 -8.13
C ALA A 23 -12.00 -4.22 -8.91
N PRO A 24 -11.53 -5.48 -8.80
CA PRO A 24 -10.29 -5.94 -9.41
C PRO A 24 -10.10 -5.57 -10.89
N ARG A 25 -11.05 -5.87 -11.78
CA ARG A 25 -10.87 -5.63 -13.23
C ARG A 25 -10.92 -4.14 -13.54
N ALA A 26 -11.78 -3.39 -12.85
CA ALA A 26 -11.85 -1.93 -12.98
C ALA A 26 -10.51 -1.26 -12.59
N ILE A 27 -9.88 -1.69 -11.50
CA ILE A 27 -8.56 -1.21 -11.08
C ILE A 27 -7.51 -1.48 -12.15
N VAL A 28 -7.45 -2.69 -12.70
CA VAL A 28 -6.50 -3.05 -13.76
C VAL A 28 -6.70 -2.18 -14.99
N ALA A 29 -7.94 -1.98 -15.43
CA ALA A 29 -8.26 -1.13 -16.58
C ALA A 29 -7.83 0.33 -16.35
N ALA A 30 -8.07 0.86 -15.14
CA ALA A 30 -7.65 2.20 -14.76
C ALA A 30 -6.11 2.33 -14.71
N ALA A 31 -5.41 1.35 -14.16
CA ALA A 31 -3.96 1.31 -14.08
C ALA A 31 -3.30 1.30 -15.48
N LEU A 32 -3.81 0.47 -16.39
CA LEU A 32 -3.36 0.42 -17.78
C LEU A 32 -3.62 1.74 -18.50
N THR A 33 -4.80 2.33 -18.30
CA THR A 33 -5.16 3.64 -18.88
C THR A 33 -4.25 4.76 -18.38
N ALA A 34 -3.81 4.69 -17.11
CA ALA A 34 -2.86 5.61 -16.52
C ALA A 34 -1.40 5.39 -16.95
N GLY A 35 -1.12 4.35 -17.75
CA GLY A 35 0.22 4.01 -18.21
C GLY A 35 1.12 3.46 -17.11
N LEU A 36 0.54 2.81 -16.10
CA LEU A 36 1.30 2.05 -15.10
C LEU A 36 1.78 0.74 -15.72
N HIS A 37 3.03 0.36 -15.41
CA HIS A 37 3.63 -0.90 -15.81
C HIS A 37 3.48 -1.96 -14.73
N SER A 38 3.20 -1.59 -13.48
CA SER A 38 2.97 -2.52 -12.38
C SER A 38 2.19 -1.85 -11.24
N ILE A 39 1.48 -2.62 -10.42
CA ILE A 39 0.72 -2.10 -9.26
C ILE A 39 0.81 -3.02 -8.04
N ALA A 40 0.32 -2.56 -6.89
CA ALA A 40 0.05 -3.40 -5.72
C ALA A 40 -1.28 -3.04 -5.05
N THR A 41 -1.95 -4.03 -4.42
CA THR A 41 -3.06 -3.74 -3.50
C THR A 41 -2.54 -3.34 -2.14
N CYS A 42 -3.20 -2.40 -1.48
CA CYS A 42 -2.90 -2.00 -0.10
C CYS A 42 -4.18 -1.80 0.71
N ASP A 43 -5.08 -2.79 0.70
CA ASP A 43 -6.30 -2.66 1.51
C ASP A 43 -5.97 -2.54 3.00
N HIS A 44 -6.81 -1.77 3.72
CA HIS A 44 -6.61 -1.56 5.15
C HIS A 44 -6.64 -2.88 5.90
N ASN A 45 -5.53 -3.19 6.59
CA ASN A 45 -5.37 -4.32 7.50
C ASN A 45 -5.70 -5.70 6.90
N SER A 46 -5.83 -5.84 5.59
CA SER A 46 -6.24 -7.08 4.94
C SER A 46 -5.70 -7.20 3.52
N SER A 47 -5.39 -8.42 3.10
CA SER A 47 -5.09 -8.73 1.70
C SER A 47 -6.18 -9.56 1.03
N ARG A 48 -7.42 -9.59 1.56
CA ARG A 48 -8.45 -10.55 1.10
C ARG A 48 -8.90 -10.36 -0.36
N ASN A 49 -8.83 -9.15 -0.91
CA ASN A 49 -9.07 -8.90 -2.35
C ASN A 49 -7.80 -9.00 -3.22
N SER A 50 -6.63 -9.10 -2.59
CA SER A 50 -5.35 -9.22 -3.28
C SER A 50 -5.27 -10.41 -4.24
N PRO A 51 -5.81 -11.62 -3.94
CA PRO A 51 -5.83 -12.72 -4.90
C PRO A 51 -6.65 -12.43 -6.17
N ALA A 52 -7.82 -11.82 -6.04
CA ALA A 52 -8.69 -11.49 -7.17
C ALA A 52 -8.04 -10.44 -8.07
N LEU A 53 -7.43 -9.41 -7.49
CA LEU A 53 -6.69 -8.39 -8.24
C LEU A 53 -5.40 -8.94 -8.86
N ALA A 54 -4.67 -9.81 -8.17
CA ALA A 54 -3.52 -10.51 -8.77
C ALA A 54 -3.92 -11.32 -10.00
N ALA A 55 -5.06 -12.04 -9.94
CA ALA A 55 -5.56 -12.81 -11.06
C ALA A 55 -5.99 -11.91 -12.24
N ALA A 56 -6.68 -10.80 -11.97
CA ALA A 56 -7.02 -9.81 -12.99
C ALA A 56 -5.78 -9.16 -13.63
N CYS A 57 -4.76 -8.84 -12.83
CA CYS A 57 -3.48 -8.32 -13.31
C CYS A 57 -2.76 -9.33 -14.21
N HIS A 58 -2.75 -10.60 -13.81
CA HIS A 58 -2.15 -11.69 -14.59
C HIS A 58 -2.83 -11.86 -15.96
N GLU A 59 -4.17 -11.84 -16.03
CA GLU A 59 -4.89 -11.90 -17.31
C GLU A 59 -4.56 -10.74 -18.25
N ALA A 60 -4.29 -9.56 -17.69
CA ALA A 60 -3.94 -8.36 -18.43
C ALA A 60 -2.43 -8.24 -18.74
N GLY A 61 -1.59 -9.15 -18.24
CA GLY A 61 -0.13 -9.06 -18.37
C GLY A 61 0.48 -7.89 -17.60
N LEU A 62 -0.16 -7.44 -16.51
CA LEU A 62 0.33 -6.38 -15.63
C LEU A 62 1.05 -7.02 -14.43
N PRO A 63 2.38 -6.87 -14.28
CA PRO A 63 3.08 -7.30 -13.08
C PRO A 63 2.50 -6.68 -11.80
N TYR A 64 2.49 -7.44 -10.72
CA TYR A 64 1.71 -7.14 -9.54
C TYR A 64 2.41 -7.63 -8.27
N LEU A 65 2.32 -6.84 -7.19
CA LEU A 65 2.74 -7.23 -5.85
C LEU A 65 1.55 -7.22 -4.88
N HIS A 66 1.65 -8.04 -3.85
CA HIS A 66 0.64 -8.11 -2.79
C HIS A 66 1.05 -7.19 -1.65
N ALA A 67 0.16 -6.33 -1.18
CA ALA A 67 0.44 -5.53 0.00
C ALA A 67 -0.81 -5.29 0.87
N LEU A 68 -0.54 -4.73 2.05
CA LEU A 68 -1.54 -4.27 3.00
C LEU A 68 -1.11 -2.88 3.48
N GLU A 69 -2.06 -1.97 3.66
CA GLU A 69 -1.84 -0.78 4.49
C GLU A 69 -2.28 -1.10 5.92
N ILE A 70 -1.32 -1.21 6.84
CA ILE A 70 -1.56 -1.61 8.22
C ILE A 70 -1.61 -0.38 9.10
N THR A 71 -2.66 -0.25 9.90
CA THR A 71 -2.74 0.79 10.94
C THR A 71 -2.11 0.24 12.22
N THR A 72 -0.96 0.76 12.62
CA THR A 72 -0.21 0.30 13.80
C THR A 72 -0.90 0.73 15.11
N ALA A 73 -0.38 0.27 16.24
CA ALA A 73 -0.85 0.65 17.58
C ALA A 73 -0.66 2.16 17.86
N GLU A 74 0.30 2.79 17.20
CA GLU A 74 0.55 4.23 17.22
C GLU A 74 -0.38 5.01 16.29
N GLU A 75 -1.33 4.33 15.63
CA GLU A 75 -2.21 4.92 14.62
C GLU A 75 -1.43 5.53 13.44
N ALA A 76 -0.27 4.96 13.11
CA ALA A 76 0.47 5.28 11.90
C ALA A 76 0.16 4.22 10.82
N HIS A 77 0.07 4.65 9.56
CA HIS A 77 -0.07 3.74 8.44
C HIS A 77 1.29 3.35 7.89
N VAL A 78 1.42 2.07 7.57
CA VAL A 78 2.63 1.47 7.00
C VAL A 78 2.23 0.45 5.94
N LEU A 79 3.02 0.33 4.88
CA LEU A 79 2.82 -0.67 3.85
C LEU A 79 3.70 -1.88 4.13
N ALA A 80 3.11 -3.06 4.02
CA ALA A 80 3.80 -4.34 4.01
C ALA A 80 3.64 -4.98 2.62
N VAL A 81 4.71 -5.02 1.83
CA VAL A 81 4.68 -5.44 0.40
C VAL A 81 5.38 -6.79 0.21
N PHE A 82 4.78 -7.68 -0.56
CA PHE A 82 5.17 -9.09 -0.72
C PHE A 82 5.09 -9.57 -2.17
N ASP A 83 5.92 -10.56 -2.51
CA ASP A 83 5.91 -11.21 -3.83
C ASP A 83 4.71 -12.14 -4.02
N THR A 84 4.18 -12.73 -2.94
CA THR A 84 3.17 -13.80 -3.03
C THR A 84 1.95 -13.56 -2.16
N SER A 85 0.81 -14.04 -2.65
CA SER A 85 -0.45 -14.08 -1.91
C SER A 85 -0.33 -14.79 -0.56
N ALA A 86 0.48 -15.86 -0.47
CA ALA A 86 0.70 -16.59 0.78
C ALA A 86 1.39 -15.74 1.86
N GLN A 87 2.36 -14.91 1.49
CA GLN A 87 3.02 -13.98 2.41
C GLN A 87 2.04 -12.90 2.91
N ALA A 88 1.26 -12.29 2.00
CA ALA A 88 0.27 -11.28 2.36
C ALA A 88 -0.87 -11.85 3.22
N ALA A 89 -1.31 -13.08 2.93
CA ALA A 89 -2.29 -13.78 3.76
C ALA A 89 -1.73 -14.09 5.17
N ALA A 90 -0.46 -14.50 5.28
CA ALA A 90 0.18 -14.70 6.58
C ALA A 90 0.26 -13.39 7.39
N MET A 91 0.57 -12.26 6.75
CA MET A 91 0.51 -10.95 7.40
C MET A 91 -0.92 -10.57 7.81
N THR A 92 -1.91 -10.85 6.96
CA THR A 92 -3.34 -10.62 7.28
C THR A 92 -3.74 -11.34 8.56
N GLU A 93 -3.33 -12.60 8.74
CA GLU A 93 -3.66 -13.34 9.98
C GLU A 93 -3.01 -12.75 11.23
N ILE A 94 -1.76 -12.27 11.13
CA ILE A 94 -1.07 -11.56 12.22
C ILE A 94 -1.84 -10.28 12.58
N VAL A 95 -2.22 -9.49 11.58
CA VAL A 95 -3.00 -8.26 11.74
C VAL A 95 -4.38 -8.55 12.35
N TYR A 96 -5.10 -9.53 11.83
CA TYR A 96 -6.43 -9.94 12.31
C TYR A 96 -6.40 -10.45 13.76
N ALA A 97 -5.32 -11.09 14.19
CA ALA A 97 -5.13 -11.49 15.57
C ALA A 97 -5.02 -10.28 16.50
N ALA A 98 -4.39 -9.19 16.05
CA ALA A 98 -4.17 -7.97 16.82
C ALA A 98 -5.31 -6.94 16.72
N LEU A 99 -6.16 -7.01 15.69
CA LEU A 99 -7.33 -6.14 15.56
C LEU A 99 -8.27 -6.24 16.78
N PRO A 100 -8.97 -5.14 17.14
CA PRO A 100 -10.06 -5.22 18.10
C PRO A 100 -11.15 -6.15 17.56
N LYS A 101 -11.75 -6.97 18.44
CA LYS A 101 -12.85 -7.87 18.07
C LYS A 101 -14.17 -7.08 18.03
N ARG A 102 -14.23 -6.10 17.12
CA ARG A 102 -15.34 -5.19 16.92
C ARG A 102 -15.88 -5.35 15.49
N PRO A 103 -17.21 -5.53 15.32
CA PRO A 103 -17.80 -5.55 13.99
C PRO A 103 -17.73 -4.16 13.33
N ASN A 104 -17.56 -4.14 12.01
CA ASN A 104 -17.69 -2.95 11.20
C ASN A 104 -19.09 -2.33 11.33
N GLN A 105 -19.19 -1.02 11.12
CA GLN A 105 -20.46 -0.27 11.02
C GLN A 105 -20.51 0.32 9.60
N PRO A 106 -21.08 -0.40 8.62
CA PRO A 106 -21.05 0.01 7.22
C PRO A 106 -21.64 1.41 6.98
N GLU A 107 -22.64 1.80 7.75
CA GLU A 107 -23.26 3.13 7.70
C GLU A 107 -22.34 4.28 8.13
N VAL A 108 -21.23 3.98 8.83
CA VAL A 108 -20.24 4.96 9.29
C VAL A 108 -18.95 4.87 8.48
N PHE A 109 -18.42 3.66 8.31
CA PHE A 109 -17.11 3.45 7.72
C PHE A 109 -17.16 3.12 6.23
N GLY A 110 -18.27 2.53 5.76
CA GLY A 110 -18.42 1.94 4.44
C GLY A 110 -18.43 0.41 4.47
N ASP A 111 -18.92 -0.18 3.40
CA ASP A 111 -18.95 -1.63 3.19
C ASP A 111 -17.53 -2.18 2.97
N GLN A 112 -17.34 -3.47 3.25
CA GLN A 112 -16.05 -4.15 3.08
C GLN A 112 -16.23 -5.47 2.31
N PRO A 113 -16.71 -5.43 1.06
CA PRO A 113 -16.90 -6.63 0.24
C PRO A 113 -15.57 -7.29 -0.10
N ILE A 114 -15.54 -8.60 0.09
CA ILE A 114 -14.54 -9.49 -0.47
C ILE A 114 -15.12 -10.02 -1.78
N VAL A 115 -14.42 -9.76 -2.88
CA VAL A 115 -14.90 -10.08 -4.23
C VAL A 115 -13.98 -11.06 -4.94
N ASN A 116 -14.57 -11.88 -5.80
CA ASN A 116 -13.81 -12.72 -6.72
C ASN A 116 -13.43 -11.95 -8.01
N ILE A 117 -12.78 -12.64 -8.96
CA ILE A 117 -12.33 -12.05 -10.23
C ILE A 117 -13.50 -11.65 -11.16
N ASP A 118 -14.67 -12.25 -10.96
CA ASP A 118 -15.90 -11.94 -11.69
C ASP A 118 -16.70 -10.81 -11.02
N GLU A 119 -16.10 -10.16 -10.02
CA GLU A 119 -16.66 -9.04 -9.25
C GLU A 119 -17.92 -9.41 -8.45
N GLU A 120 -18.11 -10.70 -8.20
CA GLU A 120 -19.15 -11.21 -7.31
C GLU A 120 -18.68 -11.12 -5.86
N ILE A 121 -19.57 -10.67 -4.97
CA ILE A 121 -19.31 -10.60 -3.53
C ILE A 121 -19.37 -12.02 -2.94
N GLU A 122 -18.23 -12.50 -2.44
CA GLU A 122 -18.14 -13.80 -1.77
C GLU A 122 -18.45 -13.69 -0.27
N GLU A 123 -18.01 -12.60 0.36
CA GLU A 123 -18.13 -12.35 1.79
C GLU A 123 -18.17 -10.85 2.07
N ILE A 124 -18.79 -10.45 3.17
CA ILE A 124 -18.61 -9.11 3.75
C ILE A 124 -17.70 -9.25 4.96
N GLU A 125 -16.53 -8.61 4.92
CA GLU A 125 -15.59 -8.64 6.04
C GLU A 125 -16.22 -7.97 7.26
N TRP A 126 -16.37 -8.75 8.33
CA TRP A 126 -17.06 -8.31 9.53
C TRP A 126 -16.17 -7.45 10.42
N ARG A 127 -14.84 -7.62 10.40
CA ARG A 127 -13.92 -6.85 11.25
C ARG A 127 -13.90 -5.39 10.81
N MET A 128 -13.83 -4.44 11.75
CA MET A 128 -13.63 -3.03 11.40
C MET A 128 -12.20 -2.81 10.88
N LEU A 129 -12.00 -2.83 9.55
CA LEU A 129 -10.65 -2.77 8.94
C LEU A 129 -10.00 -1.39 9.09
N ALA A 130 -10.78 -0.33 9.29
CA ALA A 130 -10.27 1.02 9.59
C ALA A 130 -9.71 1.17 11.03
N ALA A 131 -9.78 0.13 11.86
CA ALA A 131 -9.33 0.21 13.24
C ALA A 131 -7.79 0.09 13.35
N PRO A 132 -7.15 0.80 14.30
CA PRO A 132 -5.78 0.50 14.64
C PRO A 132 -5.65 -0.91 15.23
N THR A 133 -4.56 -1.57 14.86
CA THR A 133 -4.17 -2.85 15.46
C THR A 133 -3.56 -2.63 16.85
N ARG A 134 -3.33 -3.71 17.58
CA ARG A 134 -2.48 -3.70 18.78
C ARG A 134 -1.01 -3.98 18.50
N LEU A 135 -0.60 -3.99 17.22
CA LEU A 135 0.79 -4.25 16.84
C LEU A 135 1.58 -2.93 16.86
N PRO A 136 2.63 -2.82 17.69
CA PRO A 136 3.58 -1.72 17.58
C PRO A 136 4.21 -1.66 16.19
N LEU A 137 4.54 -0.45 15.73
CA LEU A 137 5.13 -0.20 14.42
C LEU A 137 6.35 -1.09 14.14
N ARG A 138 7.25 -1.24 15.13
CA ARG A 138 8.46 -2.06 15.01
C ARG A 138 8.16 -3.55 14.85
N ASP A 139 7.09 -4.04 15.47
CA ASP A 139 6.67 -5.43 15.36
C ASP A 139 6.09 -5.69 13.97
N VAL A 140 5.33 -4.74 13.39
CA VAL A 140 4.87 -4.82 12.00
C VAL A 140 6.06 -4.91 11.03
N GLY A 141 7.07 -4.07 11.21
CA GLY A 141 8.30 -4.13 10.41
C GLY A 141 9.01 -5.48 10.52
N THR A 142 9.20 -5.97 11.75
CA THR A 142 9.82 -7.27 12.02
C THR A 142 9.07 -8.42 11.35
N HIS A 143 7.73 -8.43 11.45
CA HIS A 143 6.90 -9.44 10.79
C HIS A 143 6.99 -9.34 9.27
N THR A 144 6.96 -8.12 8.73
CA THR A 144 7.08 -7.87 7.28
C THR A 144 8.38 -8.43 6.73
N HIS A 145 9.51 -8.12 7.36
CA HIS A 145 10.83 -8.62 6.95
C HIS A 145 10.97 -10.13 7.15
N THR A 146 10.42 -10.68 8.25
CA THR A 146 10.42 -12.15 8.49
C THR A 146 9.67 -12.90 7.40
N LEU A 147 8.59 -12.31 6.87
CA LEU A 147 7.84 -12.83 5.73
C LEU A 147 8.50 -12.50 4.38
N GLY A 148 9.66 -11.83 4.36
CA GLY A 148 10.44 -11.52 3.17
C GLY A 148 10.03 -10.23 2.43
N GLY A 149 9.12 -9.45 3.01
CA GLY A 149 8.55 -8.25 2.38
C GLY A 149 9.40 -6.98 2.47
N LEU A 150 8.82 -5.88 1.97
CA LEU A 150 9.28 -4.50 2.19
C LEU A 150 8.38 -3.81 3.20
N PHE A 151 8.98 -3.09 4.13
CA PHE A 151 8.31 -2.30 5.14
C PHE A 151 8.48 -0.81 4.85
N ILE A 152 7.39 -0.12 4.55
CA ILE A 152 7.41 1.26 4.05
C ILE A 152 6.53 2.14 4.94
N ALA A 153 7.01 3.31 5.36
CA ALA A 153 6.15 4.27 6.03
C ALA A 153 5.19 4.91 5.02
N ALA A 154 3.88 4.83 5.25
CA ALA A 154 2.90 5.40 4.31
C ALA A 154 2.82 6.93 4.47
N HIS A 155 2.63 7.62 3.35
CA HIS A 155 2.30 9.05 3.21
C HIS A 155 2.79 9.95 4.36
N ILE A 156 4.12 9.96 4.59
CA ILE A 156 4.79 10.57 5.76
C ILE A 156 4.48 12.05 5.97
N ASP A 157 4.01 12.73 4.92
CA ASP A 157 3.70 14.14 4.88
C ASP A 157 2.24 14.48 5.22
N ARG A 158 1.39 13.47 5.44
CA ARG A 158 0.02 13.68 5.89
C ARG A 158 0.00 14.15 7.35
N PRO A 159 -0.94 15.04 7.71
CA PRO A 159 -1.08 15.53 9.09
C PRO A 159 -1.78 14.54 10.02
N VAL A 160 -2.30 13.43 9.48
CA VAL A 160 -3.04 12.39 10.20
C VAL A 160 -2.59 11.03 9.65
N SER A 161 -2.55 10.02 10.51
CA SER A 161 -2.20 8.63 10.18
C SER A 161 -0.80 8.43 9.58
N SER A 162 0.09 9.42 9.67
CA SER A 162 1.48 9.30 9.22
C SER A 162 2.42 9.08 10.40
N VAL A 163 3.56 8.43 10.14
CA VAL A 163 4.59 8.21 11.17
C VAL A 163 5.08 9.53 11.78
N PHE A 164 5.14 10.62 11.00
CA PHE A 164 5.53 11.93 11.51
C PHE A 164 4.42 12.62 12.30
N SER A 165 3.13 12.45 11.94
CA SER A 165 2.04 13.01 12.75
C SER A 165 1.94 12.36 14.12
N GLN A 166 2.33 11.08 14.22
CA GLN A 166 2.25 10.30 15.46
C GLN A 166 3.52 10.39 16.31
N LEU A 167 4.69 10.24 15.70
CA LEU A 167 5.97 10.16 16.42
C LEU A 167 6.73 11.50 16.46
N GLY A 168 6.40 12.45 15.58
CA GLY A 168 7.05 13.75 15.46
C GLY A 168 8.42 13.72 14.76
N VAL A 169 9.22 12.67 14.99
CA VAL A 169 10.55 12.48 14.37
C VAL A 169 10.86 10.98 14.23
N LEU A 170 11.69 10.63 13.25
CA LEU A 170 12.26 9.29 13.13
C LEU A 170 13.54 9.18 13.95
N SER A 171 13.68 8.06 14.67
CA SER A 171 14.85 7.68 15.45
C SER A 171 15.94 7.06 14.57
N GLY A 172 15.58 6.60 13.37
CA GLY A 172 16.49 5.99 12.39
C GLY A 172 16.63 4.47 12.54
N ASP A 173 15.96 3.86 13.52
CA ASP A 173 15.97 2.42 13.80
C ASP A 173 14.58 1.78 13.68
N GLU A 174 13.60 2.49 13.08
CA GLU A 174 12.25 1.98 12.85
C GLU A 174 12.19 0.77 11.90
N GLY A 175 13.23 0.58 11.08
CA GLY A 175 13.33 -0.54 10.15
C GLY A 175 12.66 -0.31 8.79
N PHE A 176 12.36 0.95 8.42
CA PHE A 176 11.79 1.25 7.11
C PHE A 176 12.80 0.98 5.98
N ASP A 177 12.34 0.30 4.92
CA ASP A 177 13.06 0.16 3.66
C ASP A 177 12.90 1.42 2.79
N ALA A 178 11.79 2.14 2.95
CA ALA A 178 11.46 3.36 2.23
C ALA A 178 10.47 4.23 3.01
N LEU A 179 10.35 5.48 2.60
CA LEU A 179 9.30 6.37 3.07
C LEU A 179 8.44 6.83 1.89
N GLU A 180 7.14 6.69 1.99
CA GLU A 180 6.22 7.15 0.98
C GLU A 180 5.83 8.61 1.20
N LEU A 181 5.96 9.43 0.17
CA LEU A 181 5.35 10.75 0.11
C LEU A 181 4.00 10.64 -0.59
N SER A 182 3.00 11.32 -0.03
CA SER A 182 1.70 11.52 -0.67
C SER A 182 1.86 12.15 -2.06
N ALA A 183 0.80 12.09 -2.86
CA ALA A 183 0.79 12.70 -4.19
C ALA A 183 1.13 14.20 -4.20
N HIS A 184 0.98 14.91 -3.08
CA HIS A 184 1.27 16.34 -2.93
C HIS A 184 2.59 16.63 -2.19
N GLY A 185 3.24 15.61 -1.63
CA GLY A 185 4.45 15.80 -0.83
C GLY A 185 5.61 16.38 -1.64
N VAL A 186 6.41 17.26 -1.06
CA VAL A 186 7.58 17.86 -1.74
C VAL A 186 8.85 17.25 -1.17
N ALA A 187 9.56 16.44 -1.95
CA ALA A 187 10.70 15.66 -1.45
C ALA A 187 11.79 16.54 -0.81
N GLU A 188 12.06 17.70 -1.39
CA GLU A 188 13.04 18.67 -0.90
C GLU A 188 12.71 19.20 0.51
N VAL A 189 11.43 19.21 0.89
CA VAL A 189 10.98 19.59 2.24
C VAL A 189 11.21 18.47 3.25
N TRP A 190 11.18 17.22 2.79
CA TRP A 190 11.22 16.03 3.65
C TRP A 190 12.60 15.40 3.76
N HIS A 191 13.48 15.55 2.76
CA HIS A 191 14.86 15.06 2.81
C HIS A 191 15.60 15.46 4.10
N PRO A 192 15.57 16.72 4.58
CA PRO A 192 16.28 17.10 5.81
C PRO A 192 15.73 16.44 7.10
N ARG A 193 14.53 15.84 7.06
CA ARG A 193 13.84 15.27 8.22
C ARG A 193 13.93 13.76 8.30
N THR A 194 14.40 13.12 7.23
CA THR A 194 14.25 11.67 7.00
C THR A 194 15.58 10.95 6.81
N GLY A 195 16.70 11.70 6.83
CA GLY A 195 18.03 11.14 6.62
C GLY A 195 18.20 10.61 5.20
N ASP A 196 18.89 9.48 5.09
CA ASP A 196 19.22 8.86 3.80
C ASP A 196 18.16 7.85 3.32
N LEU A 197 17.00 7.77 3.99
CA LEU A 197 15.94 6.85 3.59
C LEU A 197 15.38 7.23 2.22
N PRO A 198 15.26 6.26 1.28
CA PRO A 198 14.77 6.53 -0.05
C PRO A 198 13.27 6.84 -0.03
N PHE A 199 12.84 7.68 -0.97
CA PHE A 199 11.42 8.00 -1.15
C PHE A 199 10.78 7.15 -2.23
N ILE A 200 9.54 6.73 -1.95
CA ILE A 200 8.58 6.33 -2.98
C ILE A 200 7.41 7.30 -3.00
N ARG A 201 6.59 7.17 -4.03
CA ARG A 201 5.33 7.88 -4.21
C ARG A 201 4.35 6.96 -4.92
N SER A 202 3.15 6.88 -4.36
CA SER A 202 2.03 6.10 -4.87
C SER A 202 0.76 6.96 -4.79
N SER A 203 -0.33 6.50 -5.40
CA SER A 203 -1.53 7.32 -5.50
C SER A 203 -2.38 7.34 -4.24
N ASP A 204 -2.29 6.33 -3.36
CA ASP A 204 -3.19 6.14 -2.21
C ASP A 204 -4.66 6.16 -2.69
N SER A 205 -4.90 5.44 -3.80
CA SER A 205 -6.14 5.56 -4.56
C SER A 205 -7.28 4.80 -3.92
N HIS A 206 -8.33 5.55 -3.65
CA HIS A 206 -9.63 5.08 -3.18
C HIS A 206 -10.72 5.17 -4.27
N TYR A 207 -10.39 5.73 -5.44
CA TYR A 207 -11.29 5.90 -6.57
C TYR A 207 -10.56 5.60 -7.89
N LEU A 208 -11.25 5.00 -8.87
CA LEU A 208 -10.62 4.57 -10.13
C LEU A 208 -9.90 5.72 -10.86
N HIS A 209 -10.53 6.90 -10.87
CA HIS A 209 -10.02 8.09 -11.56
C HIS A 209 -8.82 8.77 -10.87
N THR A 210 -8.39 8.26 -9.70
CA THR A 210 -7.17 8.73 -9.01
C THR A 210 -5.97 7.81 -9.22
N ILE A 211 -6.16 6.59 -9.72
CA ILE A 211 -5.09 5.63 -9.97
C ILE A 211 -4.04 6.23 -10.92
N GLY A 212 -2.77 6.08 -10.58
CA GLY A 212 -1.65 6.58 -11.37
C GLY A 212 -1.44 8.10 -11.37
N ARG A 213 -2.18 8.85 -10.54
CA ARG A 213 -1.93 10.29 -10.31
C ARG A 213 -0.59 10.59 -9.65
N ALA A 214 -0.08 9.62 -8.90
CA ALA A 214 1.24 9.62 -8.29
C ALA A 214 1.82 8.22 -8.49
N TRP A 215 3.12 8.16 -8.76
CA TRP A 215 3.80 6.92 -9.11
C TRP A 215 5.29 7.01 -8.82
N SER A 216 5.93 5.85 -8.79
CA SER A 216 7.38 5.69 -8.72
C SER A 216 7.87 4.95 -9.96
N GLN A 217 9.15 5.07 -10.27
CA GLN A 217 9.73 4.47 -11.46
C GLN A 217 11.19 4.07 -11.22
N ALA A 218 11.58 2.90 -11.70
CA ALA A 218 12.96 2.43 -11.69
C ALA A 218 13.24 1.53 -12.90
N GLU A 219 14.50 1.41 -13.29
CA GLU A 219 14.94 0.33 -14.16
C GLU A 219 15.11 -0.95 -13.33
N LEU A 220 14.24 -1.93 -13.56
CA LEU A 220 14.24 -3.18 -12.82
C LEU A 220 14.36 -4.36 -13.80
N PRO A 221 15.05 -5.45 -13.44
CA PRO A 221 15.07 -6.67 -14.24
C PRO A 221 13.70 -7.37 -14.24
N ASP A 222 13.00 -7.29 -13.12
CA ASP A 222 11.63 -7.78 -12.90
C ASP A 222 10.94 -6.95 -11.80
N PHE A 223 9.61 -7.08 -11.69
CA PHE A 223 8.84 -6.41 -10.64
C PHE A 223 8.65 -7.33 -9.43
N THR A 224 9.68 -7.41 -8.60
CA THR A 224 9.73 -8.23 -7.38
C THR A 224 10.14 -7.38 -6.18
N VAL A 225 9.81 -7.84 -4.98
CA VAL A 225 10.27 -7.23 -3.72
C VAL A 225 11.79 -7.11 -3.69
N ASN A 226 12.51 -8.13 -4.14
CA ASN A 226 13.98 -8.09 -4.14
C ASN A 226 14.54 -7.04 -5.11
N SER A 227 13.99 -6.92 -6.32
CA SER A 227 14.39 -5.90 -7.28
C SER A 227 14.07 -4.48 -6.78
N LEU A 228 12.91 -4.29 -6.15
CA LEU A 228 12.57 -3.02 -5.51
C LEU A 228 13.48 -2.69 -4.33
N ARG A 229 13.81 -3.68 -3.48
CA ARG A 229 14.76 -3.52 -2.37
C ARG A 229 16.12 -3.03 -2.87
N GLN A 230 16.64 -3.64 -3.93
CA GLN A 230 17.91 -3.24 -4.52
C GLN A 230 17.84 -1.82 -5.08
N ALA A 231 16.77 -1.48 -5.81
CA ALA A 231 16.59 -0.13 -6.36
C ALA A 231 16.45 0.96 -5.28
N LEU A 232 15.82 0.64 -4.15
CA LEU A 232 15.74 1.50 -2.98
C LEU A 232 17.14 1.74 -2.37
N GLN A 233 17.92 0.67 -2.18
CA GLN A 233 19.28 0.74 -1.63
C GLN A 233 20.25 1.49 -2.53
N ASP A 234 20.11 1.35 -3.85
CA ASP A 234 20.93 2.03 -4.84
C ASP A 234 20.50 3.49 -5.07
N GLY A 235 19.39 3.93 -4.49
CA GLY A 235 18.82 5.27 -4.71
C GLY A 235 18.39 5.49 -6.16
N SER A 236 18.01 4.42 -6.88
CA SER A 236 17.70 4.47 -8.31
C SER A 236 16.21 4.64 -8.61
N ILE A 237 15.37 4.86 -7.59
CA ILE A 237 13.95 5.15 -7.75
C ILE A 237 13.74 6.63 -8.00
N THR A 238 12.97 6.93 -9.06
CA THR A 238 12.44 8.26 -9.34
C THR A 238 10.97 8.31 -8.96
N ILE A 239 10.54 9.35 -8.26
CA ILE A 239 9.14 9.59 -7.93
C ILE A 239 8.54 10.65 -8.87
N SER A 240 7.24 10.54 -9.15
CA SER A 240 6.52 11.54 -9.95
C SER A 240 6.60 12.93 -9.30
N PRO A 241 6.54 14.03 -10.07
CA PRO A 241 6.42 15.37 -9.49
C PRO A 241 5.21 15.47 -8.56
N PRO A 242 5.24 16.32 -7.52
CA PRO A 242 4.07 16.56 -6.68
C PRO A 242 2.94 17.13 -7.52
N LEU A 243 1.72 16.69 -7.25
CA LEU A 243 0.53 17.34 -7.76
C LEU A 243 0.42 18.73 -7.14
N GLY A 244 0.29 19.75 -8.00
CA GLY A 244 0.05 21.11 -7.55
C GLY A 244 -1.20 21.19 -6.66
N THR A 245 -1.18 22.09 -5.68
CA THR A 245 -2.39 22.44 -4.94
C THR A 245 -3.38 23.08 -5.90
N LYS A 246 -4.61 22.55 -5.98
CA LYS A 246 -5.71 23.28 -6.62
C LYS A 246 -6.04 24.53 -5.83
#